data_AF-A0A842I3M9-F1
#
_entry.id   AF-A0A842I3M9-F1
#
_cell.length_a   1.000
_cell.length_b   1.000
_cell.length_c   1.000
_cell.angle_alpha   90.00
_cell.angle_beta   90.00
_cell.angle_gamma   90.00
#
_symmetry.space_group_name_H-M   'P 1'
#
loop_
_entity.id
_entity.type
_entity.pdbx_description
1 polymer ?
#
loop_
_entity_poly.entity_id
_entity_poly.type
_entity_poly.pdbx_seq_one_letter_code
_entity_poly.pdbx_strand_id
1 'polypeptide(L)'
;MQTIIIKTEAGGVAILTPAPDTGLSAEALAAKDIPAAVAWRILAEGEAPDAPLDAWRWTDAGPLGVGALVAPVPALTPAQWSFFLDLTGFRATVESALSALPKSTLEQRAVWAGMKAAVYSSQSYRLDVTLQLAAQVRAMGIASVPADAEISAAWPMAAAFNGAESLLET
;
A
#
# COMPACT_ATOMS: atom_id res chain seq x y z
N MET A 1 -15.14 3.96 -28.22
CA MET A 1 -14.20 4.82 -27.47
C MET A 1 -13.67 4.01 -26.31
N GLN A 2 -12.36 3.89 -26.12
CA GLN A 2 -11.80 3.10 -25.03
C GLN A 2 -11.66 3.98 -23.78
N THR A 3 -12.20 3.53 -22.66
CA THR A 3 -12.13 4.23 -21.37
C THR A 3 -10.95 3.68 -20.59
N ILE A 4 -10.00 4.54 -20.22
CA ILE A 4 -8.86 4.15 -19.39
C ILE A 4 -9.22 4.47 -17.94
N ILE A 5 -9.04 3.48 -17.06
CA ILE A 5 -9.23 3.62 -15.62
C ILE A 5 -7.90 3.56 -14.89
N ILE A 6 -7.76 4.40 -13.87
CA ILE A 6 -6.54 4.61 -13.09
C ILE A 6 -6.86 4.36 -11.62
N LYS A 7 -6.04 3.58 -10.94
CA LYS A 7 -6.15 3.36 -9.49
C LYS A 7 -5.74 4.62 -8.75
N THR A 8 -6.61 5.13 -7.88
CA THR A 8 -6.25 6.23 -6.97
C THR A 8 -5.60 5.71 -5.69
N GLU A 9 -4.88 6.57 -4.96
CA GLU A 9 -4.25 6.20 -3.68
C GLU A 9 -5.27 5.75 -2.63
N ALA A 10 -6.50 6.27 -2.69
CA ALA A 10 -7.61 5.88 -1.81
C ALA A 10 -8.32 4.59 -2.25
N GLY A 11 -7.79 3.85 -3.24
CA GLY A 11 -8.41 2.62 -3.76
C GLY A 11 -9.65 2.85 -4.64
N GLY A 12 -9.92 4.11 -5.00
CA GLY A 12 -10.95 4.47 -5.97
C GLY A 12 -10.45 4.40 -7.42
N VAL A 13 -11.28 4.89 -8.34
CA VAL A 13 -10.99 4.93 -9.77
C VAL A 13 -11.04 6.36 -10.29
N ALA A 14 -10.04 6.76 -11.07
CA ALA A 14 -10.10 7.94 -11.92
C ALA A 14 -10.23 7.51 -13.39
N ILE A 15 -10.93 8.30 -14.20
CA ILE A 15 -11.11 8.04 -15.63
C ILE A 15 -10.21 8.97 -16.42
N LEU A 16 -9.44 8.40 -17.33
CA LEU A 16 -8.73 9.13 -18.38
C LEU A 16 -9.46 8.91 -19.70
N THR A 17 -10.00 10.01 -20.23
CA THR A 17 -10.76 10.03 -21.48
C THR A 17 -9.84 10.48 -22.61
N PRO A 18 -9.46 9.60 -23.56
CA PRO A 18 -8.69 10.00 -24.73
C PRO A 18 -9.37 11.13 -25.50
N ALA A 19 -8.62 12.16 -25.87
CA ALA A 19 -9.14 13.17 -26.79
C ALA A 19 -9.44 12.52 -28.15
N PRO A 20 -10.55 12.92 -28.81
CA PRO A 20 -10.81 12.48 -30.18
C PRO A 20 -9.65 12.92 -31.08
N ASP A 21 -9.34 12.11 -32.10
CA ASP A 21 -8.36 12.41 -33.15
C ASP A 21 -6.87 12.47 -32.73
N THR A 22 -6.50 11.95 -31.56
CA THR A 22 -5.08 11.84 -31.16
C THR A 22 -4.29 10.87 -32.05
N GLY A 23 -4.96 9.91 -32.69
CA GLY A 23 -4.31 8.82 -33.44
C GLY A 23 -3.49 7.87 -32.58
N LEU A 24 -3.51 8.04 -31.24
CA LEU A 24 -2.79 7.22 -30.28
C LEU A 24 -3.67 6.09 -29.77
N SER A 25 -3.07 4.93 -29.51
CA SER A 25 -3.74 3.84 -28.80
C SER A 25 -3.88 4.17 -27.31
N ALA A 26 -4.76 3.47 -26.61
CA ALA A 26 -4.93 3.64 -25.16
C ALA A 26 -3.62 3.38 -24.40
N GLU A 27 -2.83 2.41 -24.85
CA GLU A 27 -1.53 2.07 -24.26
C GLU A 27 -0.50 3.19 -24.46
N ALA A 28 -0.48 3.82 -25.65
CA ALA A 28 0.41 4.94 -25.94
C ALA A 28 0.04 6.18 -25.12
N LEU A 29 -1.26 6.42 -24.89
CA LEU A 29 -1.74 7.48 -24.01
C LEU A 29 -1.37 7.19 -22.54
N ALA A 30 -1.60 5.97 -22.08
CA ALA A 30 -1.24 5.58 -20.72
C ALA A 30 0.25 5.73 -20.45
N ALA A 31 1.12 5.30 -21.38
CA ALA A 31 2.57 5.45 -21.25
C ALA A 31 3.03 6.91 -21.18
N LYS A 32 2.26 7.85 -21.76
CA LYS A 32 2.56 9.27 -21.79
C LYS A 32 2.02 10.01 -20.56
N ASP A 33 0.78 9.73 -20.18
CA ASP A 33 0.01 10.56 -19.25
C ASP A 33 -0.15 9.93 -17.85
N ILE A 34 0.15 8.63 -17.70
CA ILE A 34 0.06 7.91 -16.42
C ILE A 34 1.47 7.64 -15.88
N PRO A 35 1.79 8.05 -14.64
CA PRO A 35 3.08 7.74 -14.03
C PRO A 35 3.31 6.22 -13.93
N ALA A 36 4.54 5.76 -14.18
CA ALA A 36 4.88 4.33 -14.28
C ALA A 36 4.55 3.48 -13.03
N ALA A 37 4.45 4.11 -11.84
CA ALA A 37 4.12 3.44 -10.59
C ALA A 37 2.60 3.29 -10.35
N VAL A 38 1.76 3.88 -11.21
CA VAL A 38 0.31 3.90 -11.03
C VAL A 38 -0.34 2.79 -11.86
N ALA A 39 -1.12 1.94 -11.20
CA ALA A 39 -1.87 0.88 -11.89
C ALA A 39 -2.99 1.47 -12.74
N TRP A 40 -3.12 0.97 -13.97
CA TRP A 40 -4.15 1.39 -14.92
C TRP A 40 -4.56 0.20 -15.80
N ARG A 41 -5.78 0.26 -16.35
CA ARG A 41 -6.25 -0.68 -17.38
C ARG A 41 -7.35 -0.06 -18.25
N ILE A 42 -7.66 -0.72 -19.35
CA ILE A 42 -8.84 -0.38 -20.17
C ILE A 42 -10.06 -1.01 -19.51
N LEU A 43 -11.10 -0.21 -19.30
CA LEU A 43 -12.37 -0.68 -18.75
C LEU A 43 -13.13 -1.50 -19.80
N ALA A 44 -13.46 -2.75 -19.48
CA ALA A 44 -14.23 -3.60 -20.38
C ALA A 44 -15.71 -3.18 -20.45
N GLU A 45 -16.36 -3.52 -21.55
CA GLU A 45 -17.80 -3.31 -21.70
C GLU A 45 -18.57 -4.13 -20.64
N GLY A 46 -19.51 -3.48 -19.95
CA GLY A 46 -20.28 -4.10 -18.86
C GLY A 46 -19.55 -4.21 -17.51
N GLU A 47 -18.30 -3.73 -17.41
CA GLU A 47 -17.53 -3.75 -16.16
C GLU A 47 -17.83 -2.53 -15.26
N ALA A 48 -18.36 -1.47 -15.86
CA ALA A 48 -18.78 -0.25 -15.18
C ALA A 48 -19.95 -0.53 -14.22
N PRO A 49 -19.82 -0.20 -12.92
CA PRO A 49 -20.94 -0.32 -11.99
C PRO A 49 -22.05 0.69 -12.30
N ASP A 50 -23.29 0.30 -12.02
CA ASP A 50 -24.45 1.20 -12.00
C ASP A 50 -24.46 2.03 -10.71
N ALA A 51 -23.45 2.90 -10.58
CA ALA A 51 -23.20 3.76 -9.43
C ALA A 51 -22.44 5.02 -9.88
N PRO A 52 -22.48 6.13 -9.13
CA PRO A 52 -21.65 7.30 -9.43
C PRO A 52 -20.16 6.96 -9.27
N LEU A 53 -19.30 7.65 -10.04
CA LEU A 53 -17.85 7.35 -10.14
C LEU A 53 -17.12 7.40 -8.79
N ASP A 54 -17.55 8.28 -7.88
CA ASP A 54 -17.01 8.39 -6.53
C ASP A 54 -17.22 7.11 -5.68
N ALA A 55 -18.25 6.32 -6.00
CA ALA A 55 -18.50 5.02 -5.39
C ALA A 55 -17.69 3.87 -6.01
N TRP A 56 -17.04 4.07 -7.17
CA TRP A 56 -16.32 3.01 -7.89
C TRP A 56 -15.00 2.64 -7.21
N ARG A 57 -14.77 1.34 -7.00
CA ARG A 57 -13.58 0.82 -6.33
C ARG A 57 -12.72 0.00 -7.28
N TRP A 58 -11.42 0.24 -7.21
CA TRP A 58 -10.46 -0.48 -8.02
C TRP A 58 -10.42 -1.95 -7.64
N THR A 59 -10.50 -2.81 -8.65
CA THR A 59 -10.22 -4.24 -8.57
C THR A 59 -9.09 -4.57 -9.54
N ASP A 60 -8.16 -5.45 -9.13
CA ASP A 60 -6.99 -5.77 -9.96
C ASP A 60 -7.37 -6.53 -11.24
N ALA A 61 -8.54 -7.18 -11.25
CA ALA A 61 -9.15 -7.78 -12.44
C ALA A 61 -10.68 -7.88 -12.27
N GLY A 62 -11.40 -7.95 -13.40
CA GLY A 62 -12.85 -8.17 -13.42
C GLY A 62 -13.65 -6.92 -13.05
N PRO A 63 -14.94 -7.07 -12.67
CA PRO A 63 -15.83 -5.93 -12.40
C PRO A 63 -15.27 -5.00 -11.33
N LEU A 64 -15.49 -3.69 -11.49
CA LEU A 64 -15.18 -2.72 -10.45
C LEU A 64 -16.11 -2.94 -9.25
N GLY A 65 -15.60 -2.63 -8.06
CA GLY A 65 -16.41 -2.67 -6.83
C GLY A 65 -17.24 -1.40 -6.66
N VAL A 66 -18.19 -1.44 -5.73
CA VAL A 66 -18.98 -0.28 -5.28
C VAL A 66 -18.88 -0.18 -3.76
N GLY A 67 -18.60 1.00 -3.21
CA GLY A 67 -18.56 1.23 -1.77
C GLY A 67 -18.25 2.67 -1.39
N ALA A 68 -18.20 3.01 -0.10
CA ALA A 68 -17.70 4.31 0.37
C ALA A 68 -16.20 4.45 0.09
N LEU A 69 -15.68 5.68 -0.07
CA LEU A 69 -14.23 5.87 -0.25
C LEU A 69 -13.61 5.27 1.01
N VAL A 70 -12.75 4.26 0.84
CA VAL A 70 -11.86 3.89 1.92
C VAL A 70 -11.01 5.14 2.10
N ALA A 71 -11.18 5.85 3.22
CA ALA A 71 -10.30 6.99 3.52
C ALA A 71 -8.86 6.54 3.23
N PRO A 72 -8.05 7.37 2.54
CA PRO A 72 -6.69 6.97 2.19
C PRO A 72 -6.06 6.38 3.44
N VAL A 73 -5.59 5.13 3.35
CA VAL A 73 -5.11 4.39 4.51
C VAL A 73 -4.08 5.29 5.20
N PRO A 74 -4.37 5.79 6.40
CA PRO A 74 -3.57 6.85 6.98
C PRO A 74 -2.16 6.32 7.21
N ALA A 75 -1.18 7.15 6.86
CA ALA A 75 0.19 6.87 7.24
C ALA A 75 0.28 6.94 8.77
N LEU A 76 0.96 5.96 9.37
CA LEU A 76 1.18 5.96 10.81
C LEU A 76 2.32 6.93 11.14
N THR A 77 2.10 7.73 12.18
CA THR A 77 3.18 8.47 12.85
C THR A 77 4.14 7.49 13.56
N PRO A 78 5.35 7.91 13.96
CA PRO A 78 6.26 7.04 14.71
C PRO A 78 5.67 6.43 15.98
N ALA A 79 4.79 7.17 16.68
CA ALA A 79 4.10 6.68 17.87
C ALA A 79 3.09 5.58 17.54
N GLN A 80 2.25 5.81 16.52
CA GLN A 80 1.27 4.83 16.04
C GLN A 80 1.94 3.58 15.44
N TRP A 81 3.07 3.76 14.76
CA TRP A 81 3.88 2.64 14.27
C TRP A 81 4.47 1.81 15.41
N SER A 82 4.99 2.46 16.46
CA SER A 82 5.47 1.73 17.64
C SER A 82 4.33 0.93 18.27
N PHE A 83 3.16 1.55 18.46
CA PHE A 83 1.97 0.86 18.96
C PHE A 83 1.55 -0.29 18.05
N PHE A 84 1.56 -0.10 16.73
CA PHE A 84 1.29 -1.16 15.75
C PHE A 84 2.21 -2.36 15.92
N LEU A 85 3.52 -2.13 16.06
CA LEU A 85 4.51 -3.19 16.24
C LEU A 85 4.28 -3.99 17.53
N ASP A 86 3.79 -3.34 18.58
CA ASP A 86 3.51 -3.98 19.87
C ASP A 86 2.16 -4.71 19.86
N LEU A 87 1.12 -4.07 19.32
CA LEU A 87 -0.24 -4.62 19.16
C LEU A 87 -0.23 -5.93 18.36
N THR A 88 0.61 -5.99 17.33
CA THR A 88 0.70 -7.14 16.43
C THR A 88 1.79 -8.14 16.83
N GLY A 89 2.62 -7.82 17.83
CA GLY A 89 3.83 -8.58 18.14
C GLY A 89 4.92 -8.52 17.07
N PHE A 90 4.76 -7.69 16.03
CA PHE A 90 5.71 -7.57 14.91
C PHE A 90 7.09 -7.12 15.35
N ARG A 91 7.21 -6.42 16.48
CA ARG A 91 8.50 -5.96 16.97
C ARG A 91 9.52 -7.09 17.05
N ALA A 92 9.14 -8.22 17.65
CA ALA A 92 10.02 -9.37 17.80
C ALA A 92 10.40 -9.99 16.44
N THR A 93 9.45 -10.08 15.51
CA THR A 93 9.70 -10.57 14.15
C THR A 93 10.66 -9.67 13.38
N VAL A 94 10.47 -8.36 13.46
CA VAL A 94 11.30 -7.38 12.75
C VAL A 94 12.73 -7.38 13.32
N GLU A 95 12.87 -7.44 14.64
CA GLU A 95 14.18 -7.55 15.30
C GLU A 95 14.89 -8.85 14.91
N SER A 96 14.18 -9.98 14.89
CA SER A 96 14.69 -11.26 14.43
C SER A 96 15.16 -11.18 12.98
N ALA A 97 14.35 -10.63 12.06
CA ALA A 97 14.71 -10.45 10.67
C ALA A 97 15.97 -9.57 10.51
N LEU A 98 16.04 -8.43 11.19
CA LEU A 98 17.21 -7.55 11.16
C LEU A 98 18.47 -8.21 11.71
N SER A 99 18.32 -9.07 12.72
CA SER A 99 19.43 -9.85 13.28
C SER A 99 19.96 -10.88 12.28
N ALA A 100 19.05 -11.56 11.56
CA ALA A 100 19.36 -12.62 10.60
C ALA A 100 19.97 -12.13 9.28
N LEU A 101 19.79 -10.85 8.94
CA LEU A 101 20.36 -10.28 7.71
C LEU A 101 21.90 -10.43 7.67
N PRO A 102 22.48 -10.83 6.53
CA PRO A 102 23.92 -10.92 6.36
C PRO A 102 24.56 -9.53 6.41
N LYS A 103 25.81 -9.45 6.90
CA LYS A 103 26.53 -8.18 7.15
C LYS A 103 28.03 -8.28 6.84
N SER A 104 28.45 -9.31 6.10
CA SER A 104 29.88 -9.58 5.84
C SER A 104 30.47 -8.64 4.80
N THR A 105 29.66 -8.17 3.83
CA THR A 105 30.09 -7.21 2.80
C THR A 105 29.54 -5.80 3.06
N LEU A 106 30.12 -4.80 2.38
CA LEU A 106 29.63 -3.41 2.46
C LEU A 106 28.20 -3.28 1.92
N GLU A 107 27.88 -3.95 0.81
CA GLU A 107 26.55 -3.98 0.21
C GLU A 107 25.52 -4.57 1.18
N GLN A 108 25.87 -5.68 1.83
CA GLN A 108 25.02 -6.31 2.84
C GLN A 108 24.78 -5.39 4.06
N ARG A 109 25.82 -4.67 4.51
CA ARG A 109 25.67 -3.66 5.58
C ARG A 109 24.79 -2.48 5.14
N ALA A 110 24.85 -2.07 3.88
CA ALA A 110 24.00 -1.01 3.35
C ALA A 110 22.52 -1.44 3.32
N VAL A 111 22.23 -2.67 2.88
CA VAL A 111 20.87 -3.24 2.93
C VAL A 111 20.34 -3.32 4.36
N TRP A 112 21.16 -3.82 5.30
CA TRP A 112 20.79 -3.86 6.72
C TRP A 112 20.50 -2.46 7.28
N ALA A 113 21.37 -1.48 7.00
CA ALA A 113 21.20 -0.11 7.47
C ALA A 113 19.92 0.53 6.90
N GLY A 114 19.63 0.30 5.62
CA GLY A 114 18.41 0.76 4.96
C GLY A 114 17.15 0.16 5.59
N MET A 115 17.12 -1.16 5.80
CA MET A 115 15.98 -1.83 6.45
C MET A 115 15.78 -1.33 7.89
N LYS A 116 16.86 -1.17 8.65
CA LYS A 116 16.78 -0.64 10.02
C LYS A 116 16.24 0.81 10.03
N ALA A 117 16.71 1.65 9.12
CA ALA A 117 16.22 3.03 9.00
C ALA A 117 14.74 3.08 8.61
N ALA A 118 14.31 2.23 7.67
CA ALA A 118 12.91 2.14 7.25
C ALA A 118 11.98 1.75 8.40
N VAL A 119 12.42 0.87 9.31
CA VAL A 119 11.65 0.37 10.45
C VAL A 119 11.59 1.34 11.62
N TYR A 120 12.70 2.03 11.94
CA TYR A 120 12.81 2.79 13.20
C TYR A 120 13.02 4.30 13.03
N SER A 121 13.30 4.76 11.82
CA SER A 121 13.70 6.15 11.58
C SER A 121 12.88 6.82 10.47
N SER A 122 11.85 6.16 9.95
CA SER A 122 10.93 6.77 8.99
C SER A 122 10.08 7.85 9.66
N GLN A 123 9.91 8.97 8.96
CA GLN A 123 9.05 10.08 9.43
C GLN A 123 7.55 9.71 9.34
N SER A 124 7.20 8.79 8.45
CA SER A 124 5.87 8.23 8.31
C SER A 124 5.95 6.79 7.80
N TYR A 125 4.96 5.97 8.16
CA TYR A 125 4.89 4.56 7.79
C TYR A 125 3.63 4.33 6.97
N ARG A 126 3.75 3.64 5.84
CA ARG A 126 2.62 3.35 4.94
C ARG A 126 2.34 1.86 4.88
N LEU A 127 1.07 1.51 4.72
CA LEU A 127 0.63 0.10 4.67
C LEU A 127 1.21 -0.61 3.45
N ASP A 128 1.20 0.02 2.28
CA ASP A 128 1.71 -0.55 1.03
C ASP A 128 3.20 -0.89 1.11
N VAL A 129 4.02 0.03 1.64
CA VAL A 129 5.45 -0.20 1.86
C VAL A 129 5.68 -1.30 2.88
N THR A 130 4.88 -1.33 3.96
CA THR A 130 4.98 -2.38 4.99
C THR A 130 4.67 -3.76 4.43
N LEU A 131 3.63 -3.88 3.61
CA LEU A 131 3.27 -5.14 2.92
C LEU A 131 4.38 -5.60 1.97
N GLN A 132 4.98 -4.69 1.20
CA GLN A 132 6.11 -5.00 0.32
C GLN A 132 7.33 -5.51 1.11
N LEU A 133 7.68 -4.84 2.20
CA LEU A 133 8.77 -5.26 3.07
C LEU A 133 8.48 -6.64 3.70
N ALA A 134 7.25 -6.86 4.17
CA ALA A 134 6.83 -8.15 4.71
C ALA A 134 6.96 -9.28 3.66
N ALA A 135 6.49 -9.05 2.43
CA ALA A 135 6.62 -10.00 1.33
C ALA A 135 8.10 -10.29 1.00
N GLN A 136 8.96 -9.28 0.98
CA GLN A 136 10.39 -9.46 0.74
C GLN A 136 11.05 -10.31 1.84
N VAL A 137 10.77 -10.03 3.11
CA VAL A 137 11.33 -10.81 4.24
C VAL A 137 10.82 -12.26 4.21
N ARG A 138 9.55 -12.49 3.87
CA ARG A 138 9.03 -13.86 3.66
C ARG A 138 9.76 -14.57 2.52
N ALA A 139 9.97 -13.90 1.39
CA ALA A 139 10.69 -14.46 0.24
C ALA A 139 12.15 -14.80 0.57
N MET A 140 12.77 -14.07 1.50
CA MET A 140 14.12 -14.36 1.98
C MET A 140 14.18 -15.56 2.94
N GLY A 141 13.05 -16.00 3.51
CA GLY A 141 12.99 -17.14 4.43
C GLY A 141 13.75 -16.94 5.75
N ILE A 142 14.06 -15.69 6.12
CA ILE A 142 14.91 -15.35 7.26
C ILE A 142 14.15 -15.17 8.59
N ALA A 143 12.82 -15.01 8.54
CA ALA A 143 11.97 -14.87 9.73
C ALA A 143 10.50 -15.20 9.40
N SER A 144 9.73 -15.60 10.43
CA SER A 144 8.28 -15.79 10.31
C SER A 144 7.58 -14.43 10.38
N VAL A 145 7.16 -13.92 9.23
CA VAL A 145 6.42 -12.64 9.12
C VAL A 145 4.92 -12.88 9.02
N PRO A 146 4.10 -12.17 9.81
CA PRO A 146 2.64 -12.27 9.75
C PRO A 146 2.06 -12.04 8.36
N ALA A 147 0.86 -12.56 8.13
CA ALA A 147 0.20 -12.54 6.82
C ALA A 147 -0.29 -11.14 6.46
N ASP A 148 -0.42 -10.86 5.16
CA ASP A 148 -0.89 -9.56 4.66
C ASP A 148 -2.26 -9.16 5.24
N ALA A 149 -3.13 -10.15 5.45
CA ALA A 149 -4.44 -9.95 6.06
C ALA A 149 -4.34 -9.48 7.52
N GLU A 150 -3.40 -10.01 8.30
CA GLU A 150 -3.17 -9.62 9.70
C GLU A 150 -2.58 -8.21 9.78
N ILE A 151 -1.60 -7.90 8.92
CA ILE A 151 -1.02 -6.55 8.79
C ILE A 151 -2.12 -5.53 8.49
N SER A 152 -2.97 -5.85 7.50
CA SER A 152 -4.02 -4.94 7.02
C SER A 152 -5.13 -4.73 8.05
N ALA A 153 -5.49 -5.78 8.80
CA ALA A 153 -6.54 -5.71 9.82
C ALA A 153 -6.11 -4.86 11.03
N ALA A 154 -4.84 -4.91 11.44
CA ALA A 154 -4.34 -4.14 12.57
C ALA A 154 -4.03 -2.67 12.25
N TRP A 155 -3.85 -2.33 10.97
CA TRP A 155 -3.50 -0.98 10.52
C TRP A 155 -4.49 0.12 10.97
N PRO A 156 -5.82 -0.02 10.74
CA PRO A 156 -6.77 1.01 11.18
C PRO A 156 -6.83 1.16 12.71
N MET A 157 -6.58 0.08 13.47
CA MET A 157 -6.53 0.13 14.93
C MET A 157 -5.35 0.97 15.41
N ALA A 158 -4.19 0.81 14.77
CA ALA A 158 -3.02 1.63 15.07
C ALA A 158 -3.18 3.09 14.62
N ALA A 159 -3.84 3.32 13.49
CA ALA A 159 -4.11 4.68 13.01
C ALA A 159 -5.07 5.46 13.93
N ALA A 160 -5.96 4.76 14.62
CA ALA A 160 -6.87 5.36 15.60
C ALA A 160 -6.20 5.68 16.95
N PHE A 161 -4.96 5.24 17.18
CA PHE A 161 -4.23 5.52 18.40
C PHE A 161 -3.74 6.97 18.45
N ASN A 162 -4.16 7.71 19.47
CA ASN A 162 -3.83 9.11 19.74
C ASN A 162 -3.02 9.28 21.04
N GLY A 163 -2.28 8.25 21.46
CA GLY A 163 -1.40 8.36 22.64
C GLY A 163 -2.17 8.32 23.96
N ALA A 164 -1.84 9.23 24.88
CA ALA A 164 -2.45 9.27 26.22
C ALA A 164 -3.96 9.55 26.18
N GLU A 165 -4.45 10.27 25.17
CA GLU A 165 -5.88 10.52 25.00
C GLU A 165 -6.67 9.22 24.77
N SER A 166 -6.07 8.24 24.07
CA SER A 166 -6.67 6.91 23.89
C SER A 166 -6.74 6.07 25.17
N LEU A 167 -6.05 6.46 26.25
CA LEU A 167 -6.06 5.77 27.55
C LEU A 167 -7.03 6.41 28.56
N LEU A 168 -7.59 7.59 28.24
CA LEU A 168 -8.52 8.32 29.11
C LEU A 168 -9.99 8.09 28.75
N GLU A 169 -10.26 7.45 27.61
CA GLU A 169 -11.61 7.11 27.13
C GLU A 169 -12.09 5.69 27.53
N THR A 170 -11.30 4.97 28.34
CA THR A 170 -11.66 3.67 28.94
C THR A 170 -12.16 3.83 30.37
#